data_AF-A0A662V7D7-F1
#
_entry.id   AF-A0A662V7D7-F1
#
_cell.length_a   1.000
_cell.length_b   1.000
_cell.length_c   1.000
_cell.angle_alpha   90.00
_cell.angle_beta   90.00
_cell.angle_gamma   90.00
#
_symmetry.space_group_name_H-M   'P 1'
#
loop_
_entity.id
_entity.type
_entity.pdbx_description
1 polymer ?
#
loop_
_entity_poly.entity_id
_entity_poly.type
_entity_poly.pdbx_seq_one_letter_code
_entity_poly.pdbx_strand_id
1 'polypeptide(L)'
;MIPISDAHAHVSPKGIGAKKLAMKFKEVGGWFIVLVSLPPYHYGLSESYNDLIKSFRIHLSQCDIVRKEGVKVACILGIHPAFIDR
;
A
#
# COMPACT_ATOMS: atom_id res chain seq x y z
N MET A 1 -22.35 6.60 11.88
CA MET A 1 -21.51 6.05 10.79
C MET A 1 -20.97 4.70 11.28
N ILE A 2 -21.06 3.65 10.47
CA ILE A 2 -20.56 2.31 10.84
C ILE A 2 -19.04 2.30 10.64
N PRO A 3 -18.23 1.88 11.62
CA PRO A 3 -16.78 1.77 11.45
C PRO A 3 -16.43 0.66 10.44
N ILE A 4 -15.61 1.01 9.44
CA ILE A 4 -15.16 0.08 8.39
C ILE A 4 -13.66 -0.17 8.53
N SER A 5 -13.28 -1.43 8.48
CA SER A 5 -11.89 -1.86 8.36
C SER A 5 -11.70 -2.63 7.06
N ASP A 6 -10.57 -2.42 6.39
CA ASP A 6 -10.15 -3.22 5.24
C ASP A 6 -8.91 -4.04 5.61
N ALA A 7 -9.05 -5.36 5.53
CA ALA A 7 -8.02 -6.30 5.95
C ALA A 7 -6.98 -6.60 4.86
N HIS A 8 -7.18 -6.14 3.63
CA HIS A 8 -6.23 -6.35 2.53
C HIS A 8 -6.47 -5.36 1.39
N ALA A 9 -5.56 -4.39 1.25
CA ALA A 9 -5.56 -3.47 0.12
C ALA A 9 -4.17 -3.26 -0.48
N HIS A 10 -4.16 -2.90 -1.75
CA HIS A 10 -2.97 -2.41 -2.43
C HIS A 10 -3.14 -0.94 -2.78
N VAL A 11 -2.10 -0.15 -2.52
CA VAL A 11 -2.06 1.27 -2.91
C VAL A 11 -0.74 1.56 -3.62
N SER A 12 -0.83 2.35 -4.69
CA SER A 12 0.31 2.72 -5.51
C SER A 12 0.28 4.22 -5.83
N PRO A 13 1.45 4.90 -5.81
CA PRO A 13 1.58 6.25 -6.34
C PRO A 13 1.21 6.38 -7.81
N LYS A 14 1.26 5.28 -8.58
CA LYS A 14 0.82 5.25 -9.98
C LYS A 14 -0.71 5.29 -10.15
N GLY A 15 -1.46 5.00 -9.07
CA GLY A 15 -2.92 5.09 -9.03
C GLY A 15 -3.38 6.38 -8.36
N ILE A 16 -4.45 6.30 -7.57
CA ILE A 16 -4.96 7.47 -6.81
C ILE A 16 -4.05 7.92 -5.66
N GLY A 17 -3.09 7.08 -5.26
CA GLY A 17 -2.14 7.35 -4.17
C GLY A 17 -2.74 7.25 -2.76
N ALA A 18 -1.87 7.04 -1.77
CA ALA A 18 -2.24 6.85 -0.37
C ALA A 18 -3.01 8.03 0.25
N LYS A 19 -2.64 9.26 -0.10
CA LYS A 19 -3.29 10.45 0.47
C LYS A 19 -4.77 10.52 0.11
N LYS A 20 -5.08 10.44 -1.19
CA LYS A 20 -6.46 10.49 -1.69
C LYS A 20 -7.27 9.28 -1.24
N LEU A 21 -6.64 8.10 -1.19
CA LEU A 21 -7.26 6.89 -0.63
C LEU A 21 -7.66 7.09 0.83
N ALA A 22 -6.74 7.56 1.70
CA ALA A 22 -7.01 7.73 3.12
C ALA A 22 -8.10 8.79 3.39
N MET A 23 -8.08 9.91 2.65
CA MET A 23 -9.12 10.94 2.74
C MET A 23 -10.51 10.35 2.42
N LYS A 24 -10.65 9.68 1.28
CA LYS A 24 -11.92 9.07 0.84
C LYS A 24 -12.37 7.93 1.76
N PHE A 25 -11.45 7.12 2.26
CA PHE A 25 -11.79 6.00 3.13
C PHE A 25 -12.37 6.50 4.46
N LYS A 26 -11.81 7.58 5.03
CA LYS A 26 -12.38 8.22 6.23
C LYS A 26 -13.78 8.77 6.02
N GLU A 27 -14.05 9.37 4.84
CA GLU A 27 -15.38 9.96 4.52
C GLU A 27 -16.51 8.92 4.63
N VAL A 28 -16.22 7.64 4.41
CA VAL A 28 -17.19 6.54 4.49
C VAL A 28 -17.13 5.75 5.81
N GLY A 29 -16.35 6.19 6.79
CA GLY A 29 -16.23 5.52 8.10
C GLY A 29 -15.05 4.56 8.23
N GLY A 30 -14.13 4.58 7.27
CA GLY A 30 -12.89 3.81 7.30
C GLY A 30 -11.93 4.27 8.39
N TRP A 31 -11.50 3.37 9.27
CA TRP A 31 -10.62 3.70 10.40
C TRP A 31 -9.32 2.88 10.45
N PHE A 32 -9.33 1.67 9.87
CA PHE A 32 -8.17 0.77 9.81
C PHE A 32 -8.03 0.13 8.43
N ILE A 33 -6.81 0.06 7.92
CA ILE A 33 -6.50 -0.61 6.65
C ILE A 33 -5.20 -1.41 6.75
N VAL A 34 -5.16 -2.58 6.13
CA VAL A 34 -3.91 -3.32 5.90
C VAL A 34 -3.44 -3.01 4.48
N LEU A 35 -2.23 -2.49 4.36
CA LEU A 35 -1.58 -2.31 3.07
C LEU A 35 -0.59 -3.44 2.84
N VAL A 36 -0.66 -4.08 1.67
CA VAL A 36 0.24 -5.15 1.24
C VAL A 36 1.12 -4.69 0.08
N SER A 37 2.42 -4.95 0.15
CA SER A 37 3.39 -4.56 -0.88
C SER A 37 3.09 -5.18 -2.25
N LEU A 38 3.41 -4.45 -3.32
CA LEU A 38 3.29 -4.92 -4.69
C LEU A 38 4.68 -5.26 -5.27
N PRO A 39 4.75 -6.22 -6.21
CA PRO A 39 5.97 -6.49 -6.94
C PRO A 39 6.53 -5.26 -7.71
N PRO A 40 7.86 -5.20 -7.94
CA PRO A 40 8.52 -4.04 -8.57
C PRO A 40 7.93 -3.62 -9.92
N TYR A 41 7.51 -4.57 -10.76
CA TYR A 41 6.96 -4.29 -12.08
C TYR A 41 5.65 -3.49 -12.03
N HIS A 42 4.88 -3.55 -10.94
CA HIS A 42 3.71 -2.66 -10.76
C HIS A 42 4.11 -1.18 -10.63
N TYR A 43 5.36 -0.91 -10.25
CA TYR A 43 5.95 0.42 -10.21
C TYR A 43 6.78 0.72 -11.45
N GLY A 44 6.75 -0.13 -12.48
CA GLY A 44 7.59 0.01 -13.69
C GLY A 44 9.08 -0.11 -13.40
N LEU A 45 9.43 -0.87 -12.36
CA LEU A 45 10.80 -1.20 -12.00
C LEU A 45 11.15 -2.62 -12.50
N SER A 46 12.45 -2.92 -12.56
CA SER A 46 12.93 -4.27 -12.90
C SER A 46 12.83 -5.23 -11.72
N GLU A 47 13.17 -6.50 -11.95
CA GLU A 47 13.19 -7.56 -10.93
C GLU A 47 14.56 -7.67 -10.23
N SER A 48 15.44 -6.68 -10.42
CA SER A 48 16.73 -6.63 -9.72
C SER A 48 16.56 -6.43 -8.22
N TYR A 49 17.52 -6.89 -7.43
CA TYR A 49 17.54 -6.70 -5.97
C TYR A 49 17.34 -5.23 -5.55
N ASN A 50 18.03 -4.30 -6.23
CA ASN A 50 17.92 -2.88 -5.92
C ASN A 50 16.51 -2.34 -6.18
N ASP A 51 15.87 -2.79 -7.26
CA ASP A 51 14.52 -2.38 -7.59
C ASP A 51 13.46 -3.05 -6.70
N LEU A 52 13.72 -4.27 -6.21
CA LEU A 52 12.94 -4.88 -5.14
C LEU A 52 12.95 -4.03 -3.87
N ILE A 53 14.14 -3.59 -3.41
CA ILE A 53 14.26 -2.69 -2.26
C ILE A 53 13.57 -1.34 -2.52
N LYS A 54 13.66 -0.79 -3.73
CA LYS A 54 12.92 0.44 -4.09
C LYS A 54 11.41 0.25 -4.00
N SER A 55 10.88 -0.89 -4.47
CA SER A 55 9.44 -1.20 -4.39
C SER A 55 8.95 -1.23 -2.94
N PHE A 56 9.74 -1.80 -2.03
CA PHE A 56 9.46 -1.82 -0.60
C PHE A 56 9.48 -0.43 0.03
N ARG A 57 10.45 0.42 -0.35
CA ARG A 57 10.48 1.82 0.10
C ARG A 57 9.27 2.61 -0.39
N ILE A 58 8.82 2.38 -1.63
CA ILE A 58 7.58 2.97 -2.15
C ILE A 58 6.40 2.53 -1.28
N HIS A 59 6.26 1.24 -0.99
CA HIS A 59 5.20 0.71 -0.12
C HIS A 59 5.20 1.38 1.27
N LEU A 60 6.36 1.43 1.94
CA LEU A 60 6.50 2.08 3.25
C LEU A 60 6.13 3.58 3.21
N SER A 61 6.52 4.29 2.15
CA SER A 61 6.13 5.70 1.97
C SER A 61 4.60 5.88 1.89
N GLN A 62 3.90 4.95 1.25
CA GLN A 62 2.43 5.01 1.14
C GLN A 62 1.78 4.75 2.49
N CYS A 63 2.28 3.78 3.23
CA CYS A 63 1.90 3.52 4.61
C CYS A 63 2.02 4.75 5.51
N ASP A 64 3.16 5.45 5.45
CA ASP A 64 3.38 6.65 6.26
C ASP A 64 2.44 7.79 5.90
N ILE A 65 2.10 7.93 4.62
CA ILE A 65 1.07 8.89 4.18
C ILE A 65 -0.29 8.53 4.79
N VAL A 66 -0.71 7.25 4.74
CA VAL A 66 -1.98 6.82 5.35
C VAL A 66 -2.02 7.13 6.86
N ARG A 67 -0.91 6.88 7.58
CA ARG A 67 -0.79 7.23 9.01
C ARG A 67 -0.95 8.74 9.24
N LYS A 68 -0.25 9.56 8.46
CA LYS A 68 -0.30 11.03 8.56
C LYS A 68 -1.69 11.59 8.27
N GLU A 69 -2.46 10.90 7.42
CA GLU A 69 -3.85 11.24 7.14
C GLU A 69 -4.83 10.72 8.22
N GLY A 70 -4.35 10.07 9.28
CA GLY A 70 -5.16 9.69 10.46
C GLY A 70 -5.91 8.37 10.35
N VAL A 71 -5.59 7.52 9.37
CA VAL A 71 -6.10 6.14 9.28
C VAL A 71 -5.08 5.20 9.91
N LYS A 72 -5.51 4.30 10.79
CA LYS A 72 -4.62 3.27 11.34
C LYS A 72 -4.23 2.30 10.23
N VAL A 73 -2.95 1.97 10.12
CA VAL A 73 -2.47 1.08 9.06
C VAL A 73 -1.47 0.04 9.55
N ALA A 74 -1.74 -1.21 9.19
CA ALA A 74 -0.76 -2.29 9.23
C ALA A 74 -0.06 -2.38 7.86
N CYS A 75 1.26 -2.46 7.86
CA CYS A 75 2.08 -2.45 6.65
C CYS A 75 2.74 -3.81 6.48
N ILE A 76 2.23 -4.59 5.53
CA ILE A 76 2.71 -5.93 5.25
C ILE A 76 3.63 -5.86 4.05
N LEU A 77 4.91 -6.09 4.32
CA LEU A 77 5.97 -6.13 3.34
C LEU A 77 6.38 -7.58 3.13
N GLY A 78 6.31 -8.03 1.88
CA GLY A 78 6.63 -9.39 1.50
C GLY A 78 6.67 -9.57 -0.01
N ILE A 79 7.10 -10.75 -0.42
CA ILE A 79 7.17 -11.14 -1.83
C ILE A 79 5.94 -12.00 -2.14
N HIS A 80 5.14 -11.58 -3.13
CA HIS A 80 3.98 -12.34 -3.59
C HIS A 80 4.45 -13.59 -4.36
N PRO A 81 3.80 -14.78 -4.22
CA PRO A 81 4.18 -15.99 -4.96
C PRO A 81 4.28 -15.78 -6.47
N ALA A 82 3.32 -15.06 -7.07
CA ALA A 82 3.35 -14.68 -8.50
C ALA A 82 4.55 -13.81 -8.94
N PHE A 83 5.38 -13.30 -8.03
CA PHE A 83 6.68 -12.69 -8.38
C PHE A 83 7.80 -13.74 -8.48
N ILE A 84 7.71 -14.82 -7.71
CA ILE A 84 8.67 -15.94 -7.71
C ILE A 84 8.33 -16.95 -8.82
N ASP A 85 7.04 -17.25 -9.01
CA ASP A 85 6.55 -18.24 -9.98
C ASP A 85 6.54 -17.73 -11.43
N ARG A 86 7.30 -16.66 -11.71
CA ARG A 86 7.26 -15.90 -12.95
C ARG A 86 8.31 -16.35 -13.96
#